data_AF-A0A0F9P6B4-F1
#
_entry.id   AF-A0A0F9P6B4-F1
#
_cell.length_a   1.000
_cell.length_b   1.000
_cell.length_c   1.000
_cell.angle_alpha   90.00
_cell.angle_beta   90.00
_cell.angle_gamma   90.00
#
_symmetry.space_group_name_H-M   'P 1'
#
loop_
_entity.id
_entity.type
_entity.pdbx_description
1 polymer ?
#
loop_
_entity_poly.entity_id
_entity_poly.type
_entity_poly.pdbx_seq_one_letter_code
_entity_poly.pdbx_strand_id
1 'polypeptide(L)'
;MYLDQDNVPFYIGKGKNDRWRPCNHCYSGYTNQLLKNKIKKIGADNVKVHFLHKDITDEDACEWEKYWIKHYGRRITHEGTLCNLSTGGERGPVGCIRSTETRLKISRAKIGTPAWNKGTGKSQRQRNAEWNKKNPMYMKEYQKQWYLRKKAERAANANR
;
A
#
# COMPACT_ATOMS: atom_id res chain seq x y z
N MET A 1 -0.06 -16.25 0.55
CA MET A 1 -1.13 -16.98 1.25
C MET A 1 -1.04 -16.65 2.73
N TYR A 2 -2.17 -16.40 3.39
CA TYR A 2 -2.25 -16.24 4.83
C TYR A 2 -2.86 -17.47 5.47
N LEU A 3 -2.20 -17.92 6.53
CA LEU A 3 -2.57 -19.06 7.35
C LEU A 3 -2.82 -18.56 8.77
N ASP A 4 -3.80 -19.15 9.45
CA ASP A 4 -3.97 -18.91 10.88
C ASP A 4 -3.02 -19.78 11.71
N GLN A 5 -3.20 -19.76 13.03
CA GLN A 5 -2.33 -20.47 13.97
C GLN A 5 -2.34 -21.99 13.74
N ASP A 6 -3.48 -22.52 13.30
CA ASP A 6 -3.71 -23.93 13.00
C ASP A 6 -3.27 -24.31 11.57
N ASN A 7 -2.58 -23.41 10.88
CA ASN A 7 -2.13 -23.54 9.50
C ASN A 7 -3.29 -23.66 8.48
N VAL A 8 -4.48 -23.15 8.81
CA VAL A 8 -5.62 -23.14 7.88
C VAL A 8 -5.52 -21.91 6.97
N PRO A 9 -5.49 -22.09 5.63
CA PRO A 9 -5.52 -20.97 4.69
C PRO A 9 -6.81 -20.18 4.82
N PHE A 10 -6.71 -18.86 4.94
CA PHE A 10 -7.88 -17.99 5.00
C PHE A 10 -7.82 -16.80 4.05
N TYR A 11 -6.70 -16.57 3.36
CA TYR A 11 -6.61 -15.56 2.31
C TYR A 11 -5.50 -15.86 1.31
N ILE A 12 -5.77 -15.60 0.05
CA ILE A 12 -4.79 -15.67 -1.04
C ILE A 12 -4.80 -14.35 -1.77
N GLY A 13 -3.62 -13.81 -2.01
CA GLY A 13 -3.46 -12.57 -2.72
C GLY A 13 -2.11 -12.50 -3.40
N LYS A 14 -2.06 -11.74 -4.49
CA LYS A 14 -0.82 -11.31 -5.13
C LYS A 14 -0.42 -9.90 -4.71
N GLY A 15 0.88 -9.61 -4.77
CA GLY A 15 1.39 -8.29 -4.50
C GLY A 15 2.89 -8.19 -4.65
N LYS A 16 3.38 -6.95 -4.69
CA LYS A 16 4.80 -6.62 -4.66
C LYS A 16 5.11 -5.79 -3.41
N ASN A 17 6.39 -5.65 -3.09
CA ASN A 17 6.89 -4.87 -1.96
C ASN A 17 6.33 -5.38 -0.62
N ASP A 18 5.66 -4.52 0.13
CA ASP A 18 5.10 -4.78 1.45
C ASP A 18 3.63 -5.17 1.43
N ARG A 19 2.99 -5.28 0.26
CA ARG A 19 1.56 -5.61 0.13
C ARG A 19 1.20 -6.97 0.75
N TRP A 20 2.16 -7.87 0.91
CA TRP A 20 1.95 -9.16 1.59
C TRP A 20 1.75 -9.02 3.10
N ARG A 21 1.96 -7.86 3.72
CA ARG A 21 1.84 -7.69 5.17
C ARG A 21 0.37 -7.67 5.61
N PRO A 22 -0.05 -8.50 6.59
CA PRO A 22 -1.43 -8.54 7.09
C PRO A 22 -1.96 -7.18 7.59
N CYS A 23 -1.08 -6.36 8.20
CA CYS A 23 -1.45 -5.03 8.70
C CYS A 23 -1.93 -4.07 7.58
N ASN A 24 -1.49 -4.27 6.33
CA ASN A 24 -1.93 -3.46 5.19
C ASN A 24 -3.41 -3.71 4.81
N HIS A 25 -4.05 -4.70 5.41
CA HIS A 25 -5.48 -4.99 5.26
C HIS A 25 -6.33 -4.50 6.44
N CYS A 26 -5.74 -3.76 7.40
CA CYS A 26 -6.41 -3.38 8.64
C CYS A 26 -6.87 -1.91 8.71
N TYR A 27 -6.54 -1.08 7.71
CA TYR A 27 -6.92 0.34 7.70
C TYR A 27 -8.44 0.57 7.59
N SER A 28 -8.91 1.75 7.98
CA SER A 28 -10.34 2.07 8.08
C SER A 28 -11.10 1.85 6.77
N GLY A 29 -10.55 2.34 5.66
CA GLY A 29 -11.14 2.22 4.31
C GLY A 29 -10.88 0.91 3.58
N TYR A 30 -10.38 -0.14 4.23
CA TYR A 30 -10.19 -1.44 3.57
C TYR A 30 -11.54 -2.11 3.32
N THR A 31 -11.76 -2.56 2.09
CA THR A 31 -13.08 -2.98 1.60
C THR A 31 -13.44 -4.41 1.98
N ASN A 32 -12.47 -5.33 2.04
CA ASN A 32 -12.74 -6.71 2.41
C ASN A 32 -12.82 -6.88 3.94
N GLN A 33 -14.04 -6.69 4.46
CA GLN A 33 -14.31 -6.78 5.90
C GLN A 33 -14.10 -8.19 6.48
N LEU A 34 -14.35 -9.26 5.71
CA LEU A 34 -14.14 -10.63 6.18
C LEU A 34 -12.67 -10.86 6.53
N LEU A 35 -11.76 -10.48 5.62
CA LEU A 35 -10.33 -10.58 5.85
C LEU A 35 -9.88 -9.69 7.01
N LYS A 36 -10.30 -8.42 7.02
CA LYS A 36 -9.94 -7.48 8.08
C LYS A 36 -10.36 -7.99 9.46
N ASN A 37 -11.58 -8.50 9.58
CA ASN A 37 -12.09 -9.03 10.84
C ASN A 37 -11.35 -10.30 11.26
N LYS A 38 -11.02 -11.21 10.33
CA LYS A 38 -10.22 -12.41 10.63
C LYS A 38 -8.81 -12.04 11.09
N ILE A 39 -8.13 -11.10 10.42
CA ILE A 39 -6.81 -10.61 10.84
C ILE A 39 -6.88 -9.94 12.21
N LYS A 40 -7.87 -9.06 12.45
CA LYS A 40 -8.05 -8.43 13.75
C LYS A 40 -8.31 -9.42 14.87
N LYS A 41 -9.09 -10.47 14.62
CA LYS A 41 -9.40 -11.52 15.59
C LYS A 41 -8.16 -12.32 15.98
N ILE A 42 -7.32 -12.65 15.00
CA ILE A 42 -6.09 -13.45 15.21
C ILE A 42 -4.95 -12.58 15.77
N GLY A 43 -4.91 -11.31 15.38
CA GLY A 43 -3.75 -10.42 15.53
C GLY A 43 -2.87 -10.48 14.28
N ALA A 44 -2.46 -9.32 13.75
CA ALA A 44 -1.70 -9.26 12.50
C ALA A 44 -0.33 -9.97 12.58
N ASP A 45 0.31 -9.94 13.74
CA ASP A 45 1.60 -10.62 13.99
C ASP A 45 1.47 -12.15 14.09
N ASN A 46 0.25 -12.61 14.37
CA ASN A 46 -0.11 -14.02 14.47
C ASN A 46 -0.55 -14.62 13.12
N VAL A 47 -0.52 -13.84 12.03
CA VAL A 47 -0.84 -14.36 10.71
C VAL A 47 0.44 -14.90 10.08
N LYS A 48 0.45 -16.20 9.81
CA LYS A 48 1.56 -16.87 9.11
C LYS A 48 1.45 -16.58 7.62
N VAL A 49 2.49 -16.00 7.02
CA VAL A 49 2.53 -15.67 5.59
C VAL A 49 3.37 -16.72 4.85
N HIS A 50 2.73 -17.44 3.94
CA HIS A 50 3.38 -18.41 3.07
C HIS A 50 3.39 -17.91 1.61
N PHE A 51 4.58 -17.85 1.00
CA PHE A 51 4.76 -17.43 -0.39
C PHE A 51 4.77 -18.68 -1.29
N LEU A 52 3.67 -18.89 -2.01
CA LEU A 52 3.51 -20.03 -2.93
C LEU A 52 4.38 -19.90 -4.18
N HIS A 53 4.53 -18.67 -4.67
CA HIS A 53 5.32 -18.33 -5.85
C HIS A 53 6.05 -17.00 -5.61
N LYS A 54 7.26 -16.85 -6.16
CA LYS A 54 8.11 -15.64 -6.06
C LYS A 54 8.76 -15.35 -7.40
N ASP A 55 9.09 -14.08 -7.64
CA ASP A 55 9.83 -13.62 -8.83
C ASP A 55 9.17 -14.01 -10.17
N ILE A 56 7.84 -14.00 -10.19
CA ILE A 56 7.01 -14.27 -11.37
C ILE A 56 6.40 -12.99 -11.95
N THR A 57 5.91 -13.08 -13.18
CA THR A 57 5.21 -11.97 -13.84
C THR A 57 3.88 -11.65 -13.14
N ASP A 58 3.32 -10.45 -13.37
CA ASP A 58 2.00 -10.11 -12.83
C ASP A 58 0.91 -10.97 -13.46
N GLU A 59 1.07 -11.33 -14.73
CA GLU A 59 0.21 -12.24 -15.48
C GLU A 59 0.17 -13.62 -14.83
N ASP A 60 1.34 -14.23 -14.58
CA ASP A 60 1.43 -15.52 -13.91
C ASP A 60 0.88 -15.43 -12.48
N ALA A 61 1.15 -14.33 -11.77
CA ALA A 61 0.63 -14.12 -10.43
C ALA A 61 -0.90 -14.04 -10.41
N CYS A 62 -1.52 -13.47 -11.46
CA CYS A 62 -2.98 -13.46 -11.61
C CYS A 62 -3.54 -14.87 -11.83
N GLU A 63 -2.90 -15.67 -12.70
CA GLU A 63 -3.37 -17.03 -12.98
C GLU A 63 -3.19 -17.97 -11.78
N TRP A 64 -2.05 -17.88 -11.08
CA TRP A 64 -1.85 -18.63 -9.85
C TRP A 64 -2.79 -18.20 -8.72
N GLU A 65 -3.08 -16.90 -8.60
CA GLU A 65 -4.08 -16.42 -7.63
C GLU A 65 -5.45 -17.03 -7.91
N LYS A 66 -5.92 -17.01 -9.16
CA LYS A 66 -7.17 -17.68 -9.57
C LYS A 66 -7.16 -19.17 -9.25
N TYR A 67 -6.08 -19.86 -9.61
CA TYR A 67 -5.91 -21.29 -9.39
C TYR A 67 -6.06 -21.63 -7.90
N TRP A 68 -5.30 -20.96 -7.04
CA TRP A 68 -5.31 -21.28 -5.61
C TRP A 68 -6.61 -20.86 -4.92
N ILE A 69 -7.24 -19.75 -5.32
CA ILE A 69 -8.55 -19.36 -4.78
C ILE A 69 -9.59 -20.42 -5.12
N LYS A 70 -9.57 -20.94 -6.35
CA LYS A 70 -10.45 -22.03 -6.77
C LYS A 70 -10.15 -23.33 -6.02
N HIS A 71 -8.87 -23.67 -5.83
CA HIS A 71 -8.44 -24.90 -5.17
C HIS A 71 -8.88 -24.97 -3.70
N TYR A 72 -8.69 -23.90 -2.92
CA TYR A 72 -9.03 -23.88 -1.50
C TYR A 72 -10.50 -23.49 -1.21
N GLY A 73 -11.19 -22.90 -2.18
CA GLY A 73 -12.59 -22.50 -2.04
C GLY A 73 -12.80 -21.26 -1.17
N ARG A 74 -13.88 -20.52 -1.45
CA ARG A 74 -14.22 -19.28 -0.76
C ARG A 74 -15.32 -19.49 0.26
N ARG A 75 -15.20 -18.77 1.37
CA ARG A 75 -16.21 -18.77 2.44
C ARG A 75 -17.54 -18.19 1.97
N ILE A 76 -17.52 -17.16 1.12
CA ILE A 76 -18.74 -16.51 0.63
C ILE A 76 -19.58 -17.42 -0.28
N THR A 77 -18.95 -18.38 -0.96
CA THR A 77 -19.62 -19.41 -1.76
C THR A 77 -19.85 -20.70 -1.00
N HIS A 78 -19.47 -20.77 0.29
CA HIS A 78 -19.51 -21.98 1.12
C HIS A 78 -18.67 -23.14 0.57
N GLU A 79 -17.69 -22.85 -0.30
CA GLU A 79 -16.83 -23.85 -0.94
C GLU A 79 -15.50 -24.04 -0.20
N GLY A 80 -15.19 -23.19 0.79
CA GLY A 80 -13.94 -23.29 1.54
C GLY A 80 -13.73 -22.19 2.57
N THR A 81 -12.48 -22.01 2.97
CA THR A 81 -12.09 -21.19 4.13
C THR A 81 -11.65 -19.78 3.76
N LEU A 82 -11.43 -19.49 2.47
CA LEU A 82 -10.85 -18.22 2.05
C LEU A 82 -11.82 -17.05 2.24
N CYS A 83 -11.30 -15.95 2.78
CA CYS A 83 -11.97 -14.65 2.92
C CYS A 83 -11.92 -13.81 1.64
N ASN A 84 -11.44 -14.37 0.52
CA ASN A 84 -11.44 -13.73 -0.79
C ASN A 84 -12.89 -13.43 -1.24
N LEU A 85 -13.14 -12.20 -1.71
CA LEU A 85 -14.47 -11.80 -2.21
C LEU A 85 -14.65 -12.10 -3.70
N SER A 86 -13.58 -12.02 -4.50
CA SER A 86 -13.56 -12.34 -5.93
C SER A 86 -12.87 -13.68 -6.19
N THR A 87 -13.01 -14.19 -7.42
CA THR A 87 -12.34 -15.41 -7.89
C THR A 87 -10.86 -15.22 -8.22
N GLY A 88 -10.34 -14.00 -8.08
CA GLY A 88 -8.93 -13.68 -8.34
C GLY A 88 -8.64 -13.27 -9.79
N GLY A 89 -7.41 -12.78 -10.00
CA GLY A 89 -6.91 -12.32 -11.29
C GLY A 89 -7.55 -11.03 -11.82
N GLU A 90 -8.24 -10.32 -10.94
CA GLU A 90 -8.54 -8.92 -11.13
C GLU A 90 -7.22 -8.14 -11.10
N ARG A 91 -6.91 -7.40 -12.17
CA ARG A 91 -5.87 -6.39 -12.09
C ARG A 91 -6.37 -5.32 -11.13
N GLY A 92 -5.70 -5.16 -9.99
CA GLY A 92 -5.95 -4.05 -9.08
C GLY A 92 -5.80 -2.69 -9.79
N PRO A 93 -6.04 -1.57 -9.10
CA PRO A 93 -5.97 -0.24 -9.72
C PRO A 93 -4.57 0.13 -10.27
N VAL A 94 -3.53 -0.63 -9.91
CA VAL A 94 -2.18 -0.46 -10.46
C VAL A 94 -2.19 -0.93 -11.91
N GLY A 95 -2.14 0.02 -12.84
CA GLY A 95 -2.21 -0.26 -14.29
C GLY A 95 -3.62 -0.26 -14.88
N CYS A 96 -4.66 0.10 -14.11
CA CYS A 96 -5.98 0.34 -14.65
C CYS A 96 -5.95 1.58 -15.55
N ILE A 97 -5.69 1.38 -16.84
CA ILE A 97 -5.87 2.41 -17.87
C ILE A 97 -7.37 2.64 -17.95
N ARG A 98 -7.85 3.73 -17.33
CA ARG A 98 -9.25 4.14 -17.48
C ARG A 98 -9.53 4.36 -18.96
N SER A 99 -10.66 3.85 -19.44
CA SER A 99 -11.10 4.08 -20.82
C SER A 99 -11.06 5.57 -21.16
N THR A 100 -10.84 5.89 -22.44
CA THR A 100 -10.86 7.27 -22.96
C THR A 100 -12.13 8.00 -22.52
N GLU A 101 -13.27 7.33 -22.60
CA GLU A 101 -14.57 7.82 -22.14
C GLU A 101 -14.58 8.17 -20.65
N THR A 102 -14.06 7.29 -19.79
CA THR A 102 -14.01 7.54 -18.34
C THR A 102 -13.06 8.70 -18.01
N ARG A 103 -11.93 8.81 -18.73
CA ARG A 103 -11.01 9.95 -18.60
C ARG A 103 -11.67 11.26 -19.01
N LEU A 104 -12.45 11.26 -20.09
CA LEU A 104 -13.21 12.42 -20.56
C LEU A 104 -14.30 12.83 -19.57
N LYS A 105 -15.05 11.88 -19.01
CA LYS A 105 -16.06 12.13 -17.97
C LYS A 105 -15.44 12.81 -16.74
N ILE A 106 -14.31 12.28 -16.25
CA ILE A 106 -13.57 12.87 -15.12
C ILE A 106 -13.04 14.26 -15.46
N SER A 107 -12.48 14.44 -16.67
CA SER A 107 -11.97 15.74 -17.13
C SER A 107 -13.07 16.78 -17.16
N ARG A 108 -14.20 16.48 -17.82
CA ARG A 108 -15.37 17.36 -17.91
C ARG A 108 -15.92 17.75 -16.54
N ALA A 109 -16.01 16.78 -15.62
CA ALA A 109 -16.47 17.04 -14.25
C ALA A 109 -15.53 17.96 -13.44
N LYS A 110 -14.25 18.05 -13.82
CA LYS A 110 -13.25 18.90 -13.12
C LYS A 110 -13.08 20.28 -13.73
N ILE A 111 -13.49 20.49 -14.99
CA ILE A 111 -13.42 21.81 -15.63
C ILE A 111 -14.27 22.80 -14.82
N GLY A 112 -13.70 23.96 -14.53
CA GLY A 112 -14.38 25.03 -13.78
C GLY A 112 -14.55 24.77 -12.28
N THR A 113 -14.25 23.56 -11.78
CA THR A 113 -14.39 23.24 -10.36
C THR A 113 -13.10 23.63 -9.63
N PRO A 114 -13.09 24.72 -8.84
CA PRO A 114 -11.90 25.07 -8.08
C PRO A 114 -11.58 23.97 -7.07
N ALA A 115 -10.30 23.73 -6.80
CA ALA A 115 -9.92 22.90 -5.68
C ALA A 115 -10.52 23.51 -4.38
N TRP A 116 -10.89 22.66 -3.42
CA TRP A 116 -11.48 23.09 -2.14
C TRP A 116 -10.62 24.13 -1.38
N ASN A 117 -9.33 24.18 -1.69
CA ASN A 117 -8.35 25.10 -1.10
C ASN A 117 -7.99 26.29 -2.02
N LYS A 118 -8.70 26.48 -3.14
CA LYS A 118 -8.45 27.61 -4.03
C LYS A 118 -8.85 28.91 -3.32
N GLY A 119 -7.88 29.78 -3.07
CA GLY A 119 -8.09 31.04 -2.37
C GLY A 119 -8.07 30.95 -0.83
N THR A 120 -7.98 29.75 -0.24
CA THR A 120 -8.03 29.56 1.23
C THR A 120 -6.68 29.77 1.92
N GLY A 121 -5.98 30.84 1.56
CA GLY A 121 -4.75 31.28 2.23
C GLY A 121 -3.47 30.53 1.87
N LYS A 122 -2.44 30.79 2.69
CA LYS A 122 -1.01 30.50 2.49
C LYS A 122 -0.72 29.27 1.62
N SER A 123 0.09 29.48 0.59
CA SER A 123 0.64 28.43 -0.28
C SER A 123 1.24 27.29 0.56
N GLN A 124 1.30 26.07 -0.01
CA GLN A 124 1.94 24.93 0.65
C GLN A 124 3.35 25.27 1.17
N ARG A 125 4.09 26.07 0.40
CA ARG A 125 5.42 26.58 0.78
C ARG A 125 5.38 27.44 2.05
N GLN A 126 4.41 28.35 2.16
CA GLN A 126 4.23 29.19 3.35
C GLN A 126 3.79 28.36 4.57
N ARG A 127 2.89 27.40 4.39
CA ARG A 127 2.48 26.47 5.46
C ARG A 127 3.66 25.63 5.97
N ASN A 128 4.46 25.09 5.06
CA ASN A 128 5.66 24.33 5.41
C ASN A 128 6.70 25.21 6.14
N ALA A 129 6.89 26.47 5.70
CA ALA A 129 7.80 27.40 6.36
C ALA A 129 7.38 27.73 7.80
N GLU A 130 6.08 27.88 8.05
CA GLU A 130 5.55 28.13 9.40
C GLU A 130 5.63 26.89 10.29
N TRP A 131 5.33 25.72 9.75
CA TRP A 131 5.49 24.45 10.45
C TRP A 131 6.96 24.20 10.81
N ASN A 132 7.89 24.51 9.90
CA ASN A 132 9.34 24.43 10.15
C ASN A 132 9.80 25.41 11.24
N LYS A 133 9.20 26.61 11.34
CA LYS A 133 9.51 27.57 12.42
C LYS A 133 9.03 27.11 13.79
N LYS A 134 7.94 26.33 13.85
CA LYS A 134 7.32 25.86 15.10
C LYS A 134 7.84 24.51 15.61
N ASN A 135 8.57 23.74 14.79
CA ASN A 135 9.13 22.46 15.21
C ASN A 135 10.53 22.62 15.83
N PRO A 136 10.74 22.25 17.11
CA PRO A 136 12.03 22.35 17.80
C PRO A 136 13.17 21.58 17.11
N MET A 137 12.84 20.53 16.33
CA MET A 137 13.79 19.68 15.62
C MET A 137 14.58 20.42 14.52
N TYR A 138 14.12 21.60 14.08
CA TYR A 138 14.74 22.40 13.01
C TYR A 138 15.62 23.55 13.51
N MET A 139 15.86 23.67 14.82
CA MET A 139 16.81 24.64 15.38
C MET A 139 18.25 24.08 15.39
N LYS A 140 18.90 24.24 14.23
CA LYS A 140 20.30 24.70 14.02
C LYS A 140 21.51 23.80 14.33
N GLU A 141 21.48 22.82 15.24
CA GLU A 141 22.72 22.09 15.59
C GLU A 141 22.95 20.82 14.74
N TYR A 142 21.98 19.89 14.73
CA TYR A 142 22.17 18.56 14.13
C TYR A 142 22.42 18.59 12.60
N GLN A 143 21.73 19.48 11.87
CA GLN A 143 21.94 19.62 10.42
C GLN A 143 23.29 20.27 10.08
N LYS A 144 23.76 21.20 10.93
CA LYS A 144 25.10 21.80 10.79
C LYS A 144 26.17 20.74 11.02
N GLN A 145 26.03 19.92 12.06
CA GLN A 145 26.94 18.80 12.34
C GLN A 145 26.94 17.77 11.21
N TRP A 146 25.77 17.38 10.69
CA TRP A 146 25.67 16.46 9.56
C TRP A 146 26.31 17.02 8.28
N TYR A 147 26.07 18.29 7.97
CA TYR A 147 26.67 18.96 6.80
C TYR A 147 28.20 19.07 6.93
N LEU A 148 28.71 19.48 8.10
CA LEU A 148 30.14 19.55 8.39
C LEU A 148 30.80 18.17 8.27
N ARG A 149 30.17 17.13 8.83
CA ARG A 149 30.63 15.74 8.71
C ARG A 149 30.69 15.29 7.24
N LYS A 150 29.64 15.53 6.46
CA LYS A 150 29.61 15.17 5.03
C LYS A 150 30.65 15.94 4.20
N LYS A 151 30.91 17.20 4.55
CA LYS A 151 31.96 18.00 3.93
C LYS A 151 33.35 17.43 4.25
N ALA A 152 33.60 17.02 5.49
CA ALA A 152 34.85 16.39 5.90
C ALA A 152 35.08 15.01 5.24
N GLU A 153 34.05 14.15 5.18
CA GLU A 153 34.11 12.84 4.50
C GLU A 153 34.50 13.00 3.01
N ARG A 154 33.95 14.01 2.33
CA ARG A 154 34.30 14.31 0.92
C ARG A 154 35.73 14.80 0.75
N ALA A 155 36.23 15.63 1.66
CA ALA A 155 37.61 16.13 1.60
C ALA A 155 38.63 15.01 1.85
N ALA A 156 38.34 14.09 2.78
CA ALA A 156 39.19 12.94 3.07
C ALA A 156 39.27 11.95 1.89
N ASN A 157 38.16 11.75 1.18
CA ASN A 157 38.13 10.87 -0.01
C ASN A 157 38.74 11.51 -1.26
N ALA A 158 38.96 12.83 -1.29
CA ALA A 158 39.62 13.51 -2.39
C ALA A 158 41.15 13.52 -2.27
N ASN A 159 41.69 13.15 -1.10
CA ASN A 159 43.12 13.08 -0.80
C ASN A 159 43.64 11.62 -0.69
N ARG A 160 42.84 10.64 -1.14
CA ARG A 160 43.22 9.24 -1.36
C ARG A 160 43.28 8.97 -2.85
#